data_AF-A0A842WLX6-F1
#
_entry.id   AF-A0A842WLX6-F1
#
_cell.length_a   1.000
_cell.length_b   1.000
_cell.length_c   1.000
_cell.angle_alpha   90.00
_cell.angle_beta   90.00
_cell.angle_gamma   90.00
#
_symmetry.space_group_name_H-M   'P 1'
#
loop_
_entity.id
_entity.type
_entity.pdbx_description
1 polymer ?
#
loop_
_entity_poly.entity_id
_entity_poly.type
_entity_poly.pdbx_seq_one_letter_code
_entity_poly.pdbx_strand_id
1 'polypeptide(L)'
;MKEWDIADISIRLQLGPIDDSAMDLVVKTRNISLGLAPPGTPLAAGSISMKEETSAKDCIYWPAIALSDTDRRNRIFKAAEKALERAINTKANDIGFFTMGLEVARIPSWEIAEEIVKAVVAHGKNHSSLLKINLIASTPTQVSSFEFALNNWQILP
;
A
#
# COMPACT_ATOMS: atom_id res chain seq x y z
N MET A 1 -15.89 -7.35 0.94
CA MET A 1 -15.43 -5.95 0.85
C MET A 1 -16.03 -5.20 2.01
N LYS A 2 -15.23 -4.44 2.74
CA LYS A 2 -15.68 -3.54 3.81
C LYS A 2 -15.28 -2.10 3.45
N GLU A 3 -16.07 -1.12 3.86
CA GLU A 3 -15.87 0.29 3.55
C GLU A 3 -15.83 1.13 4.83
N TRP A 4 -15.01 2.17 4.83
CA TRP A 4 -14.88 3.15 5.90
C TRP A 4 -14.84 4.54 5.26
N ASP A 5 -15.41 5.52 5.95
CA ASP A 5 -15.27 6.92 5.59
C ASP A 5 -14.37 7.60 6.61
N ILE A 6 -13.20 8.07 6.15
CA ILE A 6 -12.22 8.77 6.99
C ILE A 6 -11.92 10.11 6.32
N ALA A 7 -12.30 11.21 6.98
CA ALA A 7 -12.05 12.58 6.51
C ALA A 7 -12.48 12.79 5.04
N ASP A 8 -13.73 12.42 4.74
CA ASP A 8 -14.38 12.51 3.41
C ASP A 8 -13.74 11.64 2.31
N ILE A 9 -12.86 10.71 2.69
CA ILE A 9 -12.27 9.71 1.80
C ILE A 9 -12.95 8.36 2.05
N SER A 10 -13.47 7.75 0.99
CA SER A 10 -14.01 6.39 1.04
C SER A 10 -12.87 5.37 0.90
N ILE A 11 -12.67 4.57 1.94
CA ILE A 11 -11.62 3.55 2.01
C ILE A 11 -12.26 2.17 1.88
N ARG A 12 -11.79 1.36 0.92
CA ARG A 12 -12.26 0.00 0.66
C ARG A 12 -11.18 -1.01 1.01
N LEU A 13 -11.48 -1.94 1.91
CA LEU A 13 -10.59 -3.05 2.22
C LEU A 13 -11.04 -4.32 1.51
N GLN A 14 -10.10 -4.94 0.80
CA GLN A 14 -10.34 -6.15 0.01
C GLN A 14 -9.17 -7.14 0.16
N LEU A 15 -9.50 -8.44 0.14
CA LEU A 15 -8.51 -9.50 0.07
C LEU A 15 -8.22 -9.77 -1.41
N GLY A 16 -6.95 -9.73 -1.81
CA GLY A 16 -6.51 -10.01 -3.17
C GLY A 16 -6.58 -11.49 -3.56
N PRO A 17 -6.32 -11.82 -4.84
CA PRO A 17 -5.98 -10.88 -5.92
C PRO A 17 -7.21 -10.12 -6.44
N ILE A 18 -6.97 -8.91 -6.98
CA ILE A 18 -8.01 -8.05 -7.58
C ILE A 18 -7.49 -7.45 -8.89
N ASP A 19 -8.37 -7.33 -9.88
CA ASP A 19 -8.13 -6.60 -11.12
C ASP A 19 -8.04 -5.09 -10.86
N ASP A 20 -6.94 -4.49 -11.30
CA ASP A 20 -6.65 -3.07 -11.12
C ASP A 20 -6.96 -2.22 -12.36
N SER A 21 -7.57 -2.79 -13.39
CA SER A 21 -7.95 -2.09 -14.63
C SER A 21 -8.85 -0.87 -14.40
N ALA A 22 -9.64 -0.86 -13.32
CA ALA A 22 -10.51 0.24 -12.95
C ALA A 22 -9.81 1.36 -12.16
N MET A 23 -8.56 1.17 -11.74
CA MET A 23 -7.82 2.10 -10.88
C MET A 23 -6.97 3.08 -11.69
N ASP A 24 -7.02 4.36 -11.31
CA ASP A 24 -6.23 5.43 -11.91
C ASP A 24 -4.75 5.34 -11.51
N LEU A 25 -4.47 5.05 -10.23
CA LEU A 25 -3.11 4.90 -9.71
C LEU A 25 -3.01 3.66 -8.81
N VAL A 26 -1.93 2.90 -8.93
CA VAL A 26 -1.65 1.78 -8.02
C VAL A 26 -0.25 1.83 -7.43
N VAL A 27 -0.14 1.35 -6.20
CA VAL A 27 1.11 1.14 -5.48
C VAL A 27 1.35 -0.36 -5.38
N LYS A 28 2.38 -0.85 -6.06
CA LYS A 28 2.74 -2.28 -6.08
C LYS A 28 4.21 -2.49 -5.77
N THR A 29 4.65 -3.73 -5.63
CA THR A 29 6.07 -4.02 -5.48
C THR A 29 6.72 -4.24 -6.84
N ARG A 30 7.81 -3.52 -7.14
CA ARG A 30 8.46 -3.56 -8.47
C ARG A 30 8.91 -4.97 -8.86
N ASN A 31 9.65 -5.61 -7.97
CA ASN A 31 10.14 -6.98 -8.12
C ASN A 31 9.99 -7.67 -6.76
N ILE A 32 9.30 -8.79 -6.74
CA ILE A 32 9.19 -9.66 -5.58
C ILE A 32 10.23 -10.75 -5.76
N SER A 33 11.37 -10.59 -5.09
CA SER A 33 12.43 -11.59 -5.07
C SER A 33 11.91 -12.85 -4.38
N LEU A 34 11.94 -14.00 -5.07
CA LEU A 34 11.59 -15.30 -4.48
C LEU A 34 12.77 -15.95 -3.74
N GLY A 35 13.86 -15.19 -3.53
CA GLY A 35 15.08 -15.58 -2.83
C GLY A 35 15.38 -14.70 -1.61
N LEU A 36 16.64 -14.65 -1.19
CA LEU A 36 17.07 -13.93 0.03
C LEU A 36 17.11 -12.39 -0.09
N ALA A 37 16.97 -11.84 -1.30
CA ALA A 37 17.03 -10.39 -1.49
C ALA A 37 15.71 -9.71 -1.08
N PRO A 38 15.73 -8.54 -0.43
CA PRO A 38 14.51 -7.81 -0.10
C PRO A 38 13.68 -7.50 -1.35
N PRO A 39 12.35 -7.61 -1.32
CA PRO A 39 11.49 -7.18 -2.42
C PRO A 39 11.74 -5.71 -2.78
N GLY A 40 11.77 -5.41 -4.08
CA GLY A 40 12.05 -4.08 -4.63
C GLY A 40 13.52 -3.81 -4.97
N THR A 41 14.48 -4.68 -4.58
CA THR A 41 15.88 -4.52 -4.99
C THR A 41 16.11 -4.87 -6.46
N PRO A 42 17.04 -4.21 -7.16
CA PRO A 42 17.53 -4.66 -8.46
C PRO A 42 18.03 -6.11 -8.36
N LEU A 43 17.64 -6.94 -9.33
CA LEU A 43 17.91 -8.36 -9.33
C LEU A 43 19.32 -8.66 -9.85
N ALA A 44 20.04 -9.54 -9.14
CA ALA A 44 21.30 -10.09 -9.64
C ALA A 44 21.04 -11.04 -10.83
N ALA A 45 21.99 -11.14 -11.76
CA ALA A 45 21.90 -12.08 -12.88
C ALA A 45 21.67 -13.51 -12.36
N GLY A 46 20.64 -14.19 -12.89
CA GLY A 46 20.25 -15.55 -12.48
C GLY A 46 19.28 -15.64 -11.30
N SER A 47 18.79 -14.53 -10.74
CA SER A 47 17.75 -14.57 -9.72
C SER A 47 16.34 -14.68 -10.31
N ILE A 48 15.46 -15.41 -9.64
CA ILE A 48 14.05 -15.54 -9.99
C ILE A 48 13.26 -14.50 -9.21
N SER A 49 12.51 -13.67 -9.92
CA SER A 49 11.59 -12.70 -9.35
C SER A 49 10.21 -12.81 -9.96
N MET A 50 9.21 -12.45 -9.18
CA MET A 50 7.86 -12.22 -9.67
C MET A 50 7.61 -10.71 -9.75
N LYS A 51 6.96 -10.25 -10.81
CA LYS A 51 6.46 -8.87 -10.92
C LYS A 51 4.94 -8.91 -10.87
N GLU A 52 4.34 -8.04 -10.07
CA GLU A 52 2.89 -7.84 -10.13
C GLU A 52 2.54 -7.14 -11.45
N GLU A 53 1.80 -7.83 -12.31
CA GLU A 53 1.24 -7.22 -13.53
C GLU A 53 0.26 -6.12 -13.14
N THR A 54 0.17 -5.06 -13.95
CA THR A 54 -0.67 -3.88 -13.68
C THR A 54 -1.38 -3.48 -14.96
N SER A 55 -2.70 -3.34 -14.86
CA SER A 55 -3.57 -2.79 -15.90
C SER A 55 -4.01 -1.35 -15.57
N ALA A 56 -3.67 -0.84 -14.38
CA ALA A 56 -3.91 0.54 -13.98
C ALA A 56 -3.18 1.57 -14.86
N LYS A 57 -3.70 2.80 -14.92
CA LYS A 57 -3.16 3.87 -15.78
C LYS A 57 -1.76 4.32 -15.38
N ASP A 58 -1.51 4.46 -14.08
CA ASP A 58 -0.20 4.78 -13.51
C ASP A 58 0.14 3.79 -12.39
N CYS A 59 1.42 3.47 -12.26
CA CYS A 59 1.92 2.53 -11.27
C CYS A 59 3.17 3.10 -10.61
N ILE A 60 3.09 3.29 -9.29
CA ILE A 60 4.23 3.59 -8.44
C ILE A 60 4.61 2.37 -7.63
N TYR A 61 5.84 2.37 -7.14
CA TYR A 61 6.41 1.21 -6.48
C TYR A 61 6.69 1.47 -5.01
N TRP A 62 6.38 0.50 -4.17
CA TRP A 62 6.91 0.46 -2.81
C TRP A 62 8.44 0.52 -2.84
N PRO A 63 9.07 1.23 -1.90
CA PRO A 63 10.51 1.21 -1.76
C PRO A 63 10.96 -0.19 -1.33
N ALA A 64 12.21 -0.54 -1.64
CA ALA A 64 12.76 -1.84 -1.25
C ALA A 64 12.97 -1.90 0.27
N ILE A 65 12.12 -2.62 1.00
CA ILE A 65 12.12 -2.67 2.46
C ILE A 65 12.42 -4.10 2.93
N ALA A 66 13.26 -4.22 3.94
CA ALA A 66 13.54 -5.46 4.65
C ALA A 66 13.10 -5.38 6.12
N LEU A 67 12.86 -6.54 6.74
CA LEU A 67 12.55 -6.62 8.17
C LEU A 67 13.69 -6.05 9.05
N SER A 68 14.93 -6.13 8.58
CA SER A 68 16.13 -5.60 9.25
C SER A 68 16.21 -4.07 9.24
N ASP A 69 15.43 -3.39 8.40
CA ASP A 69 15.48 -1.94 8.28
C ASP A 69 14.83 -1.31 9.52
N THR A 70 15.60 -0.50 10.24
CA THR A 70 15.13 0.17 11.48
C THR A 70 14.14 1.29 11.19
N ASP A 71 14.18 1.86 9.99
CA ASP A 71 13.31 2.95 9.52
C ASP A 71 12.14 2.46 8.64
N ARG A 72 11.93 1.13 8.53
CA ARG A 72 10.93 0.53 7.63
C ARG A 72 9.54 1.14 7.75
N ARG A 73 9.05 1.39 8.98
CA ARG A 73 7.74 1.98 9.23
C ARG A 73 7.62 3.35 8.58
N ASN A 74 8.60 4.22 8.84
CA ASN A 74 8.66 5.55 8.23
C ASN A 74 8.77 5.48 6.70
N ARG A 75 9.49 4.50 6.15
CA ARG A 75 9.58 4.29 4.70
C ARG A 75 8.24 3.88 4.09
N ILE A 76 7.45 3.05 4.76
CA ILE A 76 6.08 2.69 4.34
C ILE A 76 5.18 3.92 4.37
N PHE A 77 5.17 4.65 5.50
CA PHE A 77 4.40 5.87 5.66
C PHE A 77 4.72 6.90 4.56
N LYS A 78 6.01 7.21 4.36
CA LYS A 78 6.45 8.18 3.34
C LYS A 78 6.17 7.72 1.92
N ALA A 79 6.20 6.42 1.64
CA ALA A 79 5.81 5.89 0.35
C ALA A 79 4.31 6.06 0.11
N ALA A 80 3.48 5.78 1.12
CA ALA A 80 2.04 5.98 1.05
C ALA A 80 1.66 7.47 0.93
N GLU A 81 2.30 8.35 1.69
CA GLU A 81 2.11 9.81 1.59
C GLU A 81 2.43 10.32 0.18
N LYS A 82 3.61 9.96 -0.37
CA LYS A 82 3.99 10.32 -1.75
C LYS A 82 3.04 9.76 -2.79
N ALA A 83 2.47 8.59 -2.55
CA ALA A 83 1.48 7.99 -3.43
C ALA A 83 0.19 8.82 -3.50
N LEU A 84 -0.28 9.26 -2.34
CA LEU A 84 -1.47 10.11 -2.21
C LEU A 84 -1.22 11.50 -2.81
N GLU A 85 -0.05 12.10 -2.59
CA GLU A 85 0.37 13.35 -3.24
C GLU A 85 0.41 13.19 -4.76
N ARG A 86 0.96 12.07 -5.26
CA ARG A 86 1.00 11.76 -6.68
C ARG A 86 -0.41 11.66 -7.26
N ALA A 87 -1.33 10.99 -6.56
CA ALA A 87 -2.73 10.87 -6.97
C ALA A 87 -3.41 12.24 -7.13
N ILE A 88 -3.19 13.18 -6.20
CA ILE A 88 -3.69 14.55 -6.33
C ILE A 88 -3.10 15.24 -7.57
N ASN A 89 -1.78 15.18 -7.72
CA ASN A 89 -1.07 15.86 -8.80
C ASN A 89 -1.49 15.34 -10.19
N THR A 90 -1.86 14.07 -10.29
CA THR A 90 -2.35 13.45 -11.53
C THR A 90 -3.87 13.51 -11.66
N LYS A 91 -4.59 14.08 -10.69
CA LYS A 91 -6.06 14.12 -10.62
C LYS A 91 -6.69 12.72 -10.69
N ALA A 92 -6.04 11.73 -10.08
CA ALA A 92 -6.60 10.40 -9.92
C ALA A 92 -7.83 10.45 -8.99
N ASN A 93 -8.89 9.73 -9.36
CA ASN A 93 -10.11 9.64 -8.56
C ASN A 93 -10.03 8.50 -7.55
N ASP A 94 -9.23 7.48 -7.87
CA ASP A 94 -8.98 6.33 -7.02
C ASP A 94 -7.52 5.90 -7.02
N ILE A 95 -7.11 5.30 -5.91
CA ILE A 95 -5.78 4.73 -5.74
C ILE A 95 -5.89 3.33 -5.13
N GLY A 96 -5.04 2.39 -5.55
CA GLY A 96 -4.93 1.05 -4.98
C GLY A 96 -3.59 0.83 -4.28
N PHE A 97 -3.59 0.38 -3.03
CA PHE A 97 -2.40 -0.05 -2.31
C PHE A 97 -2.35 -1.58 -2.24
N PHE A 98 -1.45 -2.20 -3.00
CA PHE A 98 -1.24 -3.65 -3.02
C PHE A 98 -0.09 -4.03 -2.10
N THR A 99 -0.33 -4.90 -1.12
CA THR A 99 0.64 -5.19 -0.05
C THR A 99 1.41 -6.50 -0.23
N MET A 100 1.24 -7.21 -1.35
CA MET A 100 1.83 -8.54 -1.54
C MET A 100 3.35 -8.55 -1.38
N GLY A 101 4.08 -7.61 -1.99
CA GLY A 101 5.53 -7.62 -1.83
C GLY A 101 6.03 -7.19 -0.44
N LEU A 102 5.23 -6.43 0.33
CA LEU A 102 5.54 -6.16 1.74
C LEU A 102 5.34 -7.41 2.61
N GLU A 103 4.37 -8.26 2.27
CA GLU A 103 4.18 -9.57 2.90
C GLU A 103 5.34 -10.52 2.58
N VAL A 104 5.76 -10.59 1.32
CA VAL A 104 6.92 -11.43 0.92
C VAL A 104 8.21 -10.93 1.57
N ALA A 105 8.33 -9.63 1.82
CA ALA A 105 9.40 -9.02 2.60
C ALA A 105 9.34 -9.35 4.11
N ARG A 106 8.30 -10.08 4.54
CA ARG A 106 8.01 -10.46 5.93
C ARG A 106 7.86 -9.25 6.86
N ILE A 107 7.38 -8.12 6.33
CA ILE A 107 7.07 -6.97 7.15
C ILE A 107 5.82 -7.30 7.97
N PRO A 108 5.80 -7.03 9.29
CA PRO A 108 4.64 -7.35 10.11
C PRO A 108 3.37 -6.68 9.58
N SER A 109 2.29 -7.45 9.45
CA SER A 109 1.03 -6.98 8.85
C SER A 109 0.44 -5.76 9.57
N TRP A 110 0.62 -5.67 10.89
CA TRP A 110 0.18 -4.52 11.69
C TRP A 110 0.98 -3.25 11.38
N GLU A 111 2.28 -3.34 11.09
CA GLU A 111 3.08 -2.19 10.70
C GLU A 111 2.64 -1.66 9.32
N ILE A 112 2.41 -2.56 8.37
CA ILE A 112 1.92 -2.19 7.03
C ILE A 112 0.58 -1.46 7.16
N ALA A 113 -0.35 -2.04 7.93
CA ALA A 113 -1.68 -1.48 8.12
C ALA A 113 -1.64 -0.11 8.82
N GLU A 114 -0.95 -0.01 9.95
CA GLU A 114 -0.84 1.24 10.71
C GLU A 114 -0.24 2.37 9.87
N GLU A 115 0.89 2.14 9.20
CA GLU A 115 1.59 3.20 8.48
C GLU A 115 0.84 3.67 7.22
N ILE A 116 0.14 2.76 6.52
CA ILE A 116 -0.70 3.15 5.39
C ILE A 116 -1.93 3.93 5.89
N VAL A 117 -2.63 3.46 6.92
CA VAL A 117 -3.80 4.15 7.47
C VAL A 117 -3.42 5.52 8.04
N LYS A 118 -2.28 5.63 8.74
CA LYS A 118 -1.76 6.93 9.20
C LYS A 118 -1.53 7.90 8.04
N ALA A 119 -0.92 7.44 6.94
CA ALA A 119 -0.71 8.28 5.76
C ALA A 119 -2.06 8.75 5.17
N VAL A 120 -3.05 7.87 5.10
CA VAL A 120 -4.41 8.22 4.64
C VAL A 120 -5.07 9.26 5.56
N VAL A 121 -5.00 9.08 6.87
CA VAL A 121 -5.56 10.03 7.84
C VAL A 121 -4.86 11.38 7.77
N ALA A 122 -3.53 11.39 7.68
CA ALA A 122 -2.74 12.61 7.53
C ALA A 122 -3.12 13.37 6.25
N HIS A 123 -3.34 12.62 5.16
CA HIS A 123 -3.79 13.16 3.89
C HIS A 123 -5.20 13.75 3.94
N GLY A 124 -6.15 13.05 4.57
CA GLY A 124 -7.54 13.51 4.70
C GLY A 124 -7.69 14.83 5.46
N LYS A 125 -6.83 15.10 6.45
CA LYS A 125 -6.81 16.39 7.17
C LYS A 125 -6.52 17.59 6.27
N ASN A 126 -5.87 17.38 5.13
CA ASN A 126 -5.45 18.45 4.21
C ASN A 126 -6.50 18.76 3.11
N HIS A 127 -7.75 18.28 3.25
CA HIS A 127 -8.86 18.51 2.31
C HIS A 127 -8.52 18.09 0.87
N SER A 128 -8.40 16.78 0.67
CA SER A 128 -7.99 16.16 -0.60
C SER A 128 -9.16 15.98 -1.57
N SER A 129 -8.89 16.13 -2.88
CA SER A 129 -9.84 15.79 -3.95
C SER A 129 -9.94 14.28 -4.25
N LEU A 130 -9.03 13.47 -3.68
CA LEU A 130 -9.04 12.02 -3.82
C LEU A 130 -10.22 11.43 -3.04
N LEU A 131 -11.14 10.77 -3.74
CA LEU A 131 -12.39 10.29 -3.16
C LEU A 131 -12.33 8.83 -2.71
N LYS A 132 -11.45 8.02 -3.32
CA LYS A 132 -11.45 6.57 -3.11
C LYS A 132 -10.05 5.99 -2.92
N ILE A 133 -9.89 5.23 -1.84
CA ILE A 133 -8.67 4.48 -1.56
C ILE A 133 -9.03 3.01 -1.45
N ASN A 134 -8.40 2.17 -2.26
CA ASN A 134 -8.51 0.73 -2.18
C ASN A 134 -7.27 0.18 -1.45
N LEU A 135 -7.49 -0.58 -0.38
CA LEU A 135 -6.49 -1.33 0.35
C LEU A 135 -6.63 -2.80 -0.04
N ILE A 136 -5.63 -3.33 -0.76
CA ILE A 136 -5.63 -4.69 -1.29
C ILE A 136 -4.65 -5.51 -0.46
N ALA A 137 -5.18 -6.16 0.58
CA ALA A 137 -4.44 -7.06 1.46
C ALA A 137 -4.13 -8.38 0.75
N SER A 138 -2.94 -8.95 0.97
CA SER A 138 -2.55 -10.23 0.38
C SER A 138 -2.91 -11.44 1.25
N THR A 139 -3.25 -11.24 2.52
CA THR A 139 -3.59 -12.33 3.46
C THR A 139 -4.74 -11.96 4.40
N PRO A 140 -5.48 -12.94 4.95
CA PRO A 140 -6.49 -12.68 5.98
C PRO A 140 -5.92 -11.95 7.22
N THR A 141 -4.67 -12.25 7.61
CA THR A 141 -4.00 -11.56 8.72
C THR A 141 -3.82 -10.06 8.44
N GLN A 142 -3.46 -9.71 7.21
CA GLN A 142 -3.40 -8.31 6.80
C GLN A 142 -4.77 -7.65 6.78
N VAL A 143 -5.82 -8.37 6.34
CA VAL A 143 -7.21 -7.85 6.43
C VAL A 143 -7.55 -7.52 7.89
N SER A 144 -7.32 -8.43 8.83
CA SER A 144 -7.57 -8.16 10.26
C SER A 144 -6.73 -6.99 10.79
N SER A 145 -5.49 -6.85 10.34
CA SER A 145 -4.62 -5.73 10.73
C SER A 145 -5.13 -4.39 10.21
N PHE A 146 -5.57 -4.34 8.95
CA PHE A 146 -6.20 -3.15 8.37
C PHE A 146 -7.53 -2.82 9.04
N GLU A 147 -8.39 -3.81 9.30
CA GLU A 147 -9.63 -3.59 10.04
C GLU A 147 -9.37 -2.98 11.41
N PHE A 148 -8.37 -3.48 12.13
CA PHE A 148 -7.97 -2.92 13.40
C PHE A 148 -7.49 -1.47 13.26
N ALA A 149 -6.58 -1.18 12.32
CA ALA A 149 -6.04 0.16 12.11
C ALA A 149 -7.15 1.15 11.67
N LEU A 150 -8.03 0.74 10.76
CA LEU A 150 -9.16 1.56 10.28
C LEU A 150 -10.21 1.79 11.36
N ASN A 151 -10.46 0.83 12.26
CA ASN A 151 -11.41 1.05 13.36
C ASN A 151 -10.84 1.94 14.48
N ASN A 152 -9.52 2.07 14.56
CA ASN A 152 -8.82 2.79 15.63
C ASN A 152 -8.02 4.00 15.13
N TRP A 153 -8.33 4.50 13.92
CA TRP A 153 -7.55 5.53 13.23
C TRP A 153 -7.32 6.81 14.04
N GLN A 154 -8.24 7.14 14.94
CA GLN A 154 -8.19 8.34 15.79
C GLN A 154 -7.10 8.28 16.87
N ILE A 155 -6.68 7.09 17.27
CA ILE A 155 -5.70 6.85 18.33
C ILE A 155 -4.38 6.29 17.79
N LEU A 156 -4.26 6.13 16.47
CA LEU A 156 -3.01 5.71 15.86
C LEU A 156 -1.93 6.77 16.12
N PRO A 157 -0.73 6.36 16.58
CA PRO A 157 0.32 7.29 17.01
C PRO A 157 1.01 8.04 15.86
#